data_AF-A0A961K066-F1
#
_entry.id   AF-A0A961K066-F1
#
_cell.length_a   1.000
_cell.length_b   1.000
_cell.length_c   1.000
_cell.angle_alpha   90.00
_cell.angle_beta   90.00
_cell.angle_gamma   90.00
#
_symmetry.space_group_name_H-M   'P 1'
#
loop_
_entity.id
_entity.type
_entity.pdbx_description
1 polymer ?
#
loop_
_entity_poly.entity_id
_entity_poly.type
_entity_poly.pdbx_seq_one_letter_code
_entity_poly.pdbx_strand_id
1 'polypeptide(L)'
;MKELDMTLAPLLARIVVSLSLFMATPPAQAEGTAAPEIAPQTACGERSTVVARLAERYGESLKSLGLQQNNAVLEIYASDSTGTWSILVSHADGTACLVASGQMWEQEVAPLGALGDDA
;
A
#
# COMPACT_ATOMS: atom_id res chain seq x y z
N MET A 1 -5.42 -11.97 -79.40
CA MET A 1 -4.71 -11.74 -78.12
C MET A 1 -5.80 -11.67 -77.05
N LYS A 2 -6.57 -12.73 -76.83
CA LYS A 2 -6.14 -14.03 -76.32
C LYS A 2 -5.41 -13.84 -75.00
N GLU A 3 -6.20 -13.96 -73.94
CA GLU A 3 -5.81 -14.52 -72.65
C GLU A 3 -4.88 -13.65 -71.78
N LEU A 4 -5.47 -12.92 -70.83
CA LEU A 4 -5.18 -13.04 -69.39
C LEU A 4 -6.22 -12.23 -68.58
N ASP A 5 -6.44 -12.63 -67.33
CA ASP A 5 -7.40 -12.09 -66.32
C ASP A 5 -8.87 -12.55 -66.32
N MET A 6 -9.16 -13.67 -66.99
CA MET A 6 -10.39 -14.45 -66.75
C MET A 6 -10.25 -15.32 -65.48
N THR A 7 -10.21 -14.74 -64.28
CA THR A 7 -10.58 -15.46 -63.02
C THR A 7 -10.97 -14.58 -61.81
N LEU A 8 -10.79 -13.26 -61.80
CA LEU A 8 -11.02 -12.47 -60.57
C LEU A 8 -12.42 -11.86 -60.42
N ALA A 9 -13.40 -12.34 -61.18
CA ALA A 9 -14.81 -11.96 -61.04
C ALA A 9 -15.52 -12.37 -59.71
N PRO A 10 -15.01 -13.26 -58.81
CA PRO A 10 -15.73 -13.54 -57.56
C PRO A 10 -15.19 -12.79 -56.34
N LEU A 11 -14.02 -12.12 -56.44
CA LEU A 11 -13.38 -11.49 -55.27
C LEU A 11 -14.07 -10.19 -54.83
N LEU A 12 -14.77 -9.50 -55.72
CA LEU A 12 -15.54 -8.30 -55.36
C LEU A 12 -16.85 -8.63 -54.64
N ALA A 13 -17.40 -9.84 -54.80
CA ALA A 13 -18.66 -10.26 -54.17
C ALA A 13 -18.52 -10.68 -52.70
N ARG A 14 -17.29 -10.97 -52.22
CA ARG A 14 -17.04 -11.27 -50.80
C ARG A 14 -16.71 -10.07 -49.93
N ILE A 15 -16.41 -8.90 -50.53
CA ILE A 15 -16.04 -7.70 -49.76
C ILE A 15 -17.27 -6.94 -49.26
N VAL A 16 -18.42 -7.02 -49.95
CA VAL A 16 -19.62 -6.24 -49.61
C VAL A 16 -20.46 -6.89 -48.50
N VAL A 17 -20.37 -8.21 -48.29
CA VAL A 17 -20.99 -8.92 -47.14
C VAL A 17 -19.97 -9.10 -46.02
N SER A 18 -19.21 -8.07 -45.70
CA SER A 18 -18.39 -8.02 -44.47
C SER A 18 -18.30 -6.59 -43.91
N LEU A 19 -18.94 -5.62 -44.57
CA LEU A 19 -18.81 -4.19 -44.29
C LEU A 19 -20.09 -3.57 -43.71
N SER A 20 -20.92 -4.37 -43.03
CA SER A 20 -22.23 -3.90 -42.53
C SER A 20 -22.51 -4.14 -41.05
N LEU A 21 -21.51 -4.49 -40.23
CA LEU A 21 -21.70 -4.56 -38.77
C LEU A 21 -20.43 -4.15 -37.99
N PHE A 22 -20.04 -2.89 -38.09
CA PHE A 22 -19.08 -2.25 -37.17
C PHE A 22 -19.51 -0.81 -36.84
N MET A 23 -20.80 -0.63 -36.57
CA MET A 23 -21.33 0.62 -36.03
C MET A 23 -21.86 0.37 -34.62
N ALA A 24 -21.25 1.10 -33.68
CA ALA A 24 -21.53 1.20 -32.24
C ALA A 24 -21.00 0.10 -31.31
N THR A 25 -19.67 -0.01 -31.18
CA THR A 25 -19.08 -0.39 -29.89
C THR A 25 -19.05 0.90 -29.04
N PRO A 26 -19.87 1.04 -27.98
CA PRO A 26 -19.68 2.15 -27.05
C PRO A 26 -18.25 2.05 -26.48
N PRO A 27 -17.53 3.17 -26.26
CA PRO A 27 -16.26 3.10 -25.55
C PRO A 27 -16.54 2.40 -24.23
N ALA A 28 -15.92 1.24 -24.03
CA ALA A 28 -15.81 0.64 -22.71
C ALA A 28 -15.12 1.70 -21.86
N GLN A 29 -15.91 2.47 -21.12
CA GLN A 29 -15.40 3.26 -20.03
C GLN A 29 -14.75 2.21 -19.13
N ALA A 30 -13.43 2.25 -19.03
CA ALA A 30 -12.74 1.65 -17.91
C ALA A 30 -13.24 2.40 -16.69
N GLU A 31 -14.39 1.97 -16.16
CA GLU A 31 -14.78 2.22 -14.79
C GLU A 31 -13.63 1.63 -14.00
N GLY A 32 -12.70 2.51 -13.58
CA GLY A 32 -11.73 2.15 -12.58
C GLY A 32 -12.53 1.73 -11.37
N THR A 33 -12.71 0.42 -11.22
CA THR A 33 -13.14 -0.15 -9.96
C THR A 33 -12.03 0.23 -9.00
N ALA A 34 -12.21 1.35 -8.30
CA ALA A 34 -11.44 1.64 -7.12
C ALA A 34 -11.69 0.43 -6.22
N ALA A 35 -10.70 -0.46 -6.15
CA ALA A 35 -10.72 -1.53 -5.18
C ALA A 35 -10.92 -0.86 -3.81
N PRO A 36 -11.77 -1.38 -2.93
CA PRO A 36 -11.88 -0.85 -1.59
C PRO A 36 -10.48 -0.82 -0.99
N GLU A 37 -10.00 0.37 -0.67
CA GLU A 37 -8.76 0.53 0.05
C GLU A 37 -9.00 -0.09 1.43
N ILE A 38 -8.43 -1.28 1.67
CA ILE A 38 -8.41 -1.88 3.01
C ILE A 38 -7.45 -1.01 3.82
N ALA A 39 -7.96 0.09 4.36
CA ALA A 39 -7.23 0.85 5.36
C ALA A 39 -6.96 -0.11 6.53
N PRO A 40 -5.70 -0.33 6.93
CA PRO A 40 -5.39 -1.14 8.09
C PRO A 40 -6.17 -0.58 9.26
N GLN A 41 -7.08 -1.39 9.82
CA GLN A 41 -7.88 -1.00 10.96
C GLN A 41 -6.89 -0.72 12.10
N THR A 42 -6.64 0.56 12.38
CA THR A 42 -5.68 0.95 13.41
C THR A 42 -6.28 0.54 14.75
N ALA A 43 -5.69 -0.44 15.41
CA ALA A 43 -6.19 -0.93 16.68
C ALA A 43 -5.93 0.13 17.77
N CYS A 44 -7.00 0.76 18.25
CA CYS A 44 -6.94 1.78 19.29
C CYS A 44 -7.51 1.28 20.62
N GLY A 45 -7.04 1.85 21.73
CA GLY A 45 -7.56 1.57 23.06
C GLY A 45 -7.03 2.58 24.08
N GLU A 46 -7.39 2.39 25.34
CA GLU A 46 -6.80 3.16 26.43
C GLU A 46 -5.30 2.87 26.51
N ARG A 47 -4.48 3.94 26.57
CA ARG A 47 -3.03 3.86 26.43
C ARG A 47 -2.39 2.92 27.44
N SER A 48 -2.77 2.99 28.71
CA SER A 48 -2.19 2.14 29.75
C SER A 48 -2.45 0.66 29.49
N THR A 49 -3.63 0.32 28.97
CA THR A 49 -4.01 -1.04 28.59
C THR A 49 -3.19 -1.54 27.40
N VAL A 50 -3.00 -0.69 26.37
CA VAL A 50 -2.17 -1.04 25.21
C VAL A 50 -0.72 -1.26 25.64
N VAL A 51 -0.15 -0.33 26.40
CA VAL A 51 1.25 -0.40 26.87
C VAL A 51 1.48 -1.59 27.79
N ALA A 52 0.55 -1.89 28.71
CA ALA A 52 0.64 -3.07 29.56
C ALA A 52 0.67 -4.35 28.71
N ARG A 53 -0.19 -4.45 27.69
CA ARG A 53 -0.18 -5.58 26.77
C ARG A 53 1.14 -5.69 26.00
N LEU A 54 1.71 -4.57 25.54
CA LEU A 54 3.01 -4.58 24.85
C LEU A 54 4.12 -5.14 25.75
N ALA A 55 4.18 -4.66 26.99
CA ALA A 55 5.14 -5.13 27.98
C ALA A 55 4.94 -6.62 28.32
N GLU A 56 3.72 -7.04 28.64
CA GLU A 56 3.42 -8.41 29.10
C GLU A 56 3.55 -9.46 28.00
N ARG A 57 3.16 -9.12 26.76
CA ARG A 57 3.06 -10.11 25.67
C ARG A 57 4.29 -10.17 24.78
N TYR A 58 4.96 -9.04 24.61
CA TYR A 58 6.07 -8.92 23.66
C TYR A 58 7.40 -8.55 24.34
N GLY A 59 7.37 -8.23 25.64
CA GLY A 59 8.55 -7.75 26.38
C GLY A 59 8.97 -6.35 25.95
N GLU A 60 8.08 -5.61 25.27
CA GLU A 60 8.42 -4.32 24.70
C GLU A 60 8.41 -3.21 25.77
N SER A 61 9.41 -2.33 25.67
CA SER A 61 9.56 -1.15 26.52
C SER A 61 9.72 0.09 25.64
N LEU A 62 9.37 1.26 26.18
CA LEU A 62 9.47 2.53 25.45
C LEU A 62 10.94 2.83 25.13
N LYS A 63 11.25 3.00 23.84
CA LYS A 63 12.59 3.31 23.33
C LYS A 63 12.75 4.79 22.97
N SER A 64 11.71 5.39 22.38
CA SER A 64 11.72 6.79 21.97
C SER A 64 10.30 7.34 21.90
N LEU A 65 10.18 8.66 21.97
CA LEU A 65 8.90 9.37 21.79
C LEU A 65 9.13 10.74 21.16
N GLY A 66 8.11 11.26 20.49
CA GLY A 66 8.12 12.60 19.91
C GLY A 66 6.73 13.23 19.93
N LEU A 67 6.67 14.54 20.17
CA LEU A 67 5.44 15.30 20.03
C LEU A 67 5.09 15.48 18.56
N GLN A 68 3.85 15.19 18.23
CA GLN A 68 3.25 15.46 16.93
C GLN A 68 2.38 16.73 17.03
N GLN A 69 1.93 17.22 15.87
CA GLN A 69 0.80 18.14 15.79
C GLN A 69 -0.46 17.51 16.41
N ASN A 70 -1.47 18.35 16.71
CA ASN A 70 -2.76 17.95 17.27
C ASN A 70 -2.68 17.30 18.66
N ASN A 71 -1.70 17.71 19.46
CA ASN A 71 -1.55 17.27 20.85
C ASN A 71 -1.43 15.74 21.00
N ALA A 72 -0.77 15.11 20.03
CA ALA A 72 -0.50 13.69 19.98
C ALA A 72 0.99 13.40 20.19
N VAL A 73 1.30 12.18 20.61
CA VAL A 73 2.65 11.67 20.86
C VAL A 73 2.87 10.44 20.01
N LEU A 74 3.90 10.43 19.18
CA LEU A 74 4.42 9.22 18.55
C LEU A 74 5.31 8.51 19.56
N GLU A 75 5.09 7.23 19.76
CA GLU A 75 5.83 6.42 20.73
C GLU A 75 6.36 5.17 20.07
N ILE A 76 7.63 4.85 20.28
CA ILE A 76 8.28 3.66 19.75
C ILE A 76 8.60 2.73 20.92
N TYR A 77 8.06 1.51 20.85
CA TYR A 77 8.25 0.44 21.81
C TYR A 77 9.03 -0.69 21.14
N ALA A 78 9.98 -1.30 21.86
CA ALA A 78 10.69 -2.47 21.36
C ALA A 78 11.25 -3.35 22.48
N SER A 79 11.60 -4.57 22.10
CA SER A 79 12.25 -5.55 22.96
C SER A 79 13.51 -6.07 22.29
N ASP A 80 14.66 -5.86 22.93
CA ASP A 80 15.94 -6.39 22.45
C ASP A 80 16.00 -7.92 22.60
N SER A 81 15.23 -8.47 23.56
CA SER A 81 15.21 -9.90 23.84
C SER A 81 14.41 -10.72 22.84
N THR A 82 13.31 -10.16 22.32
CA THR A 82 12.41 -10.83 21.38
C THR A 82 12.54 -10.28 19.96
N GLY A 83 13.20 -9.13 19.79
CA GLY A 83 13.30 -8.42 18.51
C GLY A 83 11.99 -7.79 18.04
N THR A 84 10.93 -7.82 18.85
CA THR A 84 9.63 -7.23 18.49
C THR A 84 9.65 -5.71 18.64
N TRP A 85 8.82 -5.02 17.86
CA TRP A 85 8.61 -3.59 18.01
C TRP A 85 7.18 -3.17 17.64
N SER A 86 6.75 -2.06 18.23
CA SER A 86 5.46 -1.42 18.00
C SER A 86 5.60 0.10 17.98
N ILE A 87 4.78 0.76 17.15
CA ILE A 87 4.66 2.22 17.12
C ILE A 87 3.23 2.59 17.48
N LEU A 88 3.08 3.44 18.49
CA LEU A 88 1.80 4.00 18.91
C LEU A 88 1.71 5.48 18.55
N VAL A 89 0.51 5.95 18.27
CA VAL A 89 0.14 7.37 18.35
C VAL A 89 -0.84 7.53 19.51
N SER A 90 -0.44 8.29 20.53
CA SER A 90 -1.24 8.56 21.71
C SER A 90 -1.75 9.98 21.73
N HIS A 91 -3.01 10.17 22.12
CA HIS A 91 -3.66 11.47 22.22
C HIS A 91 -3.83 11.87 23.69
N ALA A 92 -4.06 13.16 23.92
CA ALA A 92 -4.23 13.70 25.26
C ALA A 92 -5.51 13.24 25.99
N ASP A 93 -6.46 12.64 25.28
CA ASP A 93 -7.64 11.99 25.86
C ASP A 93 -7.33 10.61 26.46
N GLY A 94 -6.08 10.14 26.35
CA GLY A 94 -5.63 8.83 26.84
C GLY A 94 -5.80 7.70 25.83
N THR A 95 -6.27 7.97 24.62
CA THR A 95 -6.37 6.97 23.55
C THR A 95 -5.02 6.77 22.87
N ALA A 96 -4.58 5.52 22.71
CA ALA A 96 -3.42 5.15 21.91
C ALA A 96 -3.80 4.19 20.79
N CYS A 97 -3.26 4.44 19.59
CA CYS A 97 -3.52 3.65 18.40
C CYS A 97 -2.23 2.99 17.90
N LEU A 98 -2.26 1.68 17.68
CA LEU A 98 -1.15 0.93 17.09
C LEU A 98 -1.11 1.21 15.58
N VAL A 99 -0.12 1.99 15.16
CA VAL A 99 0.02 2.43 13.76
C VAL A 99 1.01 1.59 12.95
N ALA A 100 1.94 0.89 13.62
CA ALA A 100 2.82 -0.09 13.00
C ALA A 100 3.34 -1.08 14.05
N SER A 101 3.73 -2.28 13.60
CA SER A 101 4.35 -3.30 14.44
C SER A 101 5.17 -4.27 13.58
N GLY A 102 6.19 -4.90 14.16
CA GLY A 102 7.01 -5.86 13.45
C GLY A 102 7.98 -6.64 14.32
N GLN A 103 9.04 -7.12 13.67
CA GLN A 103 10.13 -7.90 14.24
C GLN A 103 11.47 -7.30 13.78
N MET A 104 12.59 -7.89 14.23
CA MET A 104 13.94 -7.51 13.85
C MET A 104 14.25 -6.05 14.20
N TRP A 105 13.97 -5.68 15.45
CA TRP A 105 14.34 -4.36 15.99
C TRP A 105 15.86 -4.17 15.99
N GLU A 106 16.30 -2.97 15.59
CA GLU A 106 17.69 -2.51 15.67
C GLU A 106 17.68 -1.10 16.28
N GLN A 107 18.55 -0.86 17.25
CA GLN A 107 18.67 0.44 17.91
C GLN A 107 19.85 1.25 17.36
N GLU A 108 20.91 0.59 16.90
CA GLU A 108 22.09 1.23 16.36
C GLU A 108 21.96 1.38 14.84
N VAL A 109 21.34 2.48 14.42
CA VAL A 109 21.31 2.89 13.01
C VAL A 109 22.43 3.88 12.74
N ALA A 110 23.19 3.64 11.67
CA ALA A 110 24.28 4.54 11.26
C ALA A 110 23.75 5.97 11.03
N PRO A 111 24.49 7.02 11.44
CA PRO A 111 24.09 8.40 11.18
C PRO A 111 23.94 8.66 9.67
N LEU A 112 22.96 9.47 9.29
CA LEU A 112 22.68 9.79 7.87
C LEU A 112 23.91 10.34 7.13
N GLY A 113 24.83 11.03 7.82
CA GLY A 113 26.07 11.56 7.25
C GLY A 113 27.18 10.53 7.04
N ALA A 114 27.10 9.35 7.65
CA ALA A 114 28.07 8.26 7.46
C ALA A 114 27.84 7.48 6.16
N LEU A 115 26.74 7.75 5.45
CA LEU A 115 26.36 7.09 4.20
C LEU A 115 26.83 7.86 2.94
N GLY A 116 27.64 8.92 3.09
CA GLY A 116 27.76 9.99 2.09
C GLY A 116 29.17 10.49 1.73
N ASP A 117 30.22 9.68 1.85
CA ASP A 117 31.58 10.06 1.39
C ASP A 117 32.01 9.40 0.05
N ASP A 118 31.08 8.73 -0.66
CA ASP A 118 31.37 8.01 -1.92
C ASP A 118 30.53 8.45 -3.13
N ALA A 119 30.04 9.70 -3.16
CA ALA A 119 29.25 10.26 -4.29
C ALA A 119 30.01 11.30 -5.11
#